data_AF-A0ABD1ABC9-F1
#
_entry.id   AF-A0ABD1ABC9-F1
#
_cell.length_a   1.000
_cell.length_b   1.000
_cell.length_c   1.000
_cell.angle_alpha   90.00
_cell.angle_beta   90.00
_cell.angle_gamma   90.00
#
_symmetry.space_group_name_H-M   'P 1'
#
loop_
_entity.id
_entity.type
_entity.pdbx_description
1 polymer ?
#
loop_
_entity_poly.entity_id
_entity_poly.type
_entity_poly.pdbx_seq_one_letter_code
_entity_poly.pdbx_strand_id
1 'polypeptide(L)'
;MVEENERRPMDIGLPTNICHVAHVTYDRFDGFLGLPSEFEPDVPKKAPSASATVFGVSTESMQLSYDSRGNCVPTILLLLQRRLYDQGGLQIEGIFRITGDNSEEEFIREELNNGVLPEGIDVHCLAGLIKAWFRELPRGVLDPLPSQQVMQCESEEDFVKVVRLLPQTEASLLNWAINLMADFVEFEDVNKMSSRNLALVFAPNMSKMADPLTALMYAVQVMNLLKNLTDKTLRERKIASSQVGPCDNSSEGEDGDVEEYNQEEMYTLEEEDEDDDLNKEDEIIKVEEESLLSDEHKPTSESNANDQTKQET
;
A
#
# COMPACT_ATOMS: atom_id res chain seq x y z
N MET A 1 63.68 -48.94 -28.12
CA MET A 1 64.03 -49.00 -26.69
C MET A 1 64.10 -47.56 -26.19
N VAL A 2 63.30 -47.22 -25.17
CA VAL A 2 63.79 -46.77 -23.85
C VAL A 2 64.59 -45.47 -23.98
N GLU A 3 63.91 -44.32 -24.03
CA GLU A 3 63.42 -43.54 -22.86
C GLU A 3 64.55 -42.86 -22.07
N GLU A 4 64.71 -41.55 -22.28
CA GLU A 4 65.25 -40.64 -21.27
C GLU A 4 64.07 -40.10 -20.44
N ASN A 5 64.15 -40.24 -19.12
CA ASN A 5 63.07 -39.84 -18.20
C ASN A 5 63.61 -38.77 -17.23
N GLU A 6 63.53 -37.50 -17.62
CA GLU A 6 63.92 -36.35 -16.79
C GLU A 6 63.04 -36.23 -15.53
N ARG A 7 63.40 -36.97 -14.46
CA ARG A 7 62.84 -36.74 -13.13
C ARG A 7 63.42 -35.48 -12.51
N ARG A 8 62.83 -34.33 -12.87
CA ARG A 8 63.05 -33.06 -12.16
C ARG A 8 62.73 -33.26 -10.67
N PRO A 9 63.53 -32.70 -9.74
CA PRO A 9 63.21 -32.77 -8.33
C PRO A 9 61.89 -32.03 -8.07
N MET A 10 61.02 -32.62 -7.24
CA MET A 10 59.87 -31.90 -6.71
C MET A 10 60.36 -30.88 -5.68
N ASP A 11 60.29 -29.61 -6.03
CA ASP A 11 60.66 -28.49 -5.15
C ASP A 11 59.52 -28.23 -4.16
N ILE A 12 59.48 -29.04 -3.09
CA ILE A 12 58.46 -28.96 -2.06
C ILE A 12 58.80 -27.77 -1.15
N GLY A 13 58.00 -26.71 -1.25
CA GLY A 13 58.16 -25.50 -0.45
C GLY A 13 58.14 -25.76 1.06
N LEU A 14 58.78 -24.86 1.83
CA LEU A 14 58.82 -24.93 3.29
C LEU A 14 57.40 -25.00 3.89
N PRO A 15 57.18 -25.69 5.03
CA PRO A 15 55.84 -25.90 5.61
C PRO A 15 55.05 -24.62 5.93
N THR A 16 55.71 -23.46 6.01
CA THR A 16 55.11 -22.14 6.27
C THR A 16 54.80 -21.34 5.00
N ASN A 17 55.14 -21.85 3.81
CA ASN A 17 55.05 -21.09 2.55
C ASN A 17 53.69 -21.27 1.85
N ILE A 18 52.60 -21.13 2.62
CA ILE A 18 51.22 -21.30 2.15
C ILE A 18 50.54 -19.92 2.08
N CYS A 19 50.35 -19.40 0.87
CA CYS A 19 49.67 -18.13 0.65
C CYS A 19 48.15 -18.32 0.69
N HIS A 20 47.55 -18.22 1.89
CA HIS A 20 46.08 -18.19 2.07
C HIS A 20 45.47 -16.88 1.54
N VAL A 21 45.40 -16.71 0.22
CA VAL A 21 44.72 -15.57 -0.43
C VAL A 21 43.22 -15.84 -0.51
N ALA A 22 42.56 -15.82 0.65
CA ALA A 22 41.11 -15.87 0.74
C ALA A 22 40.52 -14.50 0.34
N HIS A 23 40.22 -14.33 -0.95
CA HIS A 23 39.57 -13.12 -1.46
C HIS A 23 38.06 -13.17 -1.17
N VAL A 24 37.71 -12.86 0.07
CA VAL A 24 36.31 -12.81 0.53
C VAL A 24 35.64 -11.53 0.00
N THR A 25 34.53 -11.69 -0.71
CA THR A 25 33.66 -10.61 -1.19
C THR A 25 32.28 -10.75 -0.59
N TYR A 26 31.63 -9.63 -0.26
CA TYR A 26 30.28 -9.63 0.25
C TYR A 26 29.26 -9.33 -0.85
N ASP A 27 28.30 -10.23 -1.05
CA ASP A 27 27.12 -10.07 -1.88
C ASP A 27 25.86 -9.92 -1.01
N ARG A 28 24.94 -9.05 -1.42
CA ARG A 28 23.71 -8.73 -0.68
C ARG A 28 22.69 -9.87 -0.67
N PHE A 29 22.70 -10.74 -1.67
CA PHE A 29 21.79 -11.88 -1.82
C PHE A 29 22.43 -13.16 -1.30
N ASP A 30 23.68 -13.43 -1.69
CA ASP A 30 24.38 -14.70 -1.44
C ASP A 30 25.38 -14.68 -0.26
N GLY A 31 25.61 -13.53 0.37
CA GLY A 31 26.42 -13.42 1.59
C GLY A 31 27.92 -13.34 1.35
N PHE A 32 28.74 -14.01 2.17
CA PHE A 32 30.20 -13.98 2.05
C PHE A 32 30.71 -14.98 1.00
N LEU A 33 30.81 -14.53 -0.23
CA LEU A 33 31.41 -15.27 -1.35
C LEU A 33 32.93 -15.39 -1.18
N GLY A 34 33.50 -16.56 -1.49
CA GLY A 34 34.94 -16.80 -1.39
C GLY A 34 35.46 -17.06 0.03
N LEU A 35 34.58 -17.25 1.01
CA LEU A 35 34.94 -17.67 2.37
C LEU A 35 35.50 -19.11 2.35
N PRO A 36 36.64 -19.41 3.01
CA PRO A 36 37.12 -20.77 3.14
C PRO A 36 36.20 -21.63 4.03
N SER A 37 36.04 -22.91 3.68
CA SER A 37 35.12 -23.85 4.36
C SER A 37 35.39 -24.07 5.85
N GLU A 38 36.59 -23.73 6.32
CA GLU A 38 36.98 -23.75 7.74
C GLU A 38 36.38 -22.58 8.56
N PHE A 39 35.90 -21.51 7.92
CA PHE A 39 35.20 -20.38 8.55
C PHE A 39 33.68 -20.39 8.31
N GLU A 40 33.17 -21.23 7.39
CA GLU A 40 31.72 -21.43 7.18
C GLU A 40 30.87 -21.82 8.41
N PRO A 41 31.37 -22.50 9.46
CA PRO A 41 30.54 -22.79 10.64
C PRO A 41 30.46 -21.61 11.63
N ASP A 42 31.46 -20.75 11.68
CA ASP A 42 31.54 -19.62 12.63
C ASP A 42 31.07 -18.29 12.01
N VAL A 43 31.01 -18.19 10.68
CA VAL A 43 30.49 -17.02 9.94
C VAL A 43 29.05 -17.27 9.49
N PRO A 44 28.07 -16.44 9.90
CA PRO A 44 26.71 -16.51 9.39
C PRO A 44 26.67 -16.45 7.85
N LYS A 45 26.07 -17.46 7.21
CA LYS A 45 26.08 -17.62 5.73
C LYS A 45 25.34 -16.50 5.01
N LYS A 46 24.27 -15.96 5.62
CA LYS A 46 23.84 -14.58 5.38
C LYS A 46 24.59 -13.68 6.36
N ALA A 47 25.18 -12.60 5.86
CA ALA A 47 25.71 -11.55 6.73
C ALA A 47 24.62 -10.98 7.66
N PRO A 48 25.00 -10.29 8.75
CA PRO A 48 24.09 -9.38 9.44
C PRO A 48 23.66 -8.27 8.47
N SER A 49 22.52 -8.51 7.81
CA SER A 49 21.76 -7.49 7.08
C SER A 49 21.00 -6.64 8.10
N ALA A 50 19.91 -6.00 7.69
CA ALA A 50 18.84 -5.55 8.59
C ALA A 50 18.07 -6.75 9.24
N SER A 51 18.75 -7.83 9.60
CA SER A 51 18.20 -9.17 9.84
C SER A 51 17.84 -9.44 11.31
N ALA A 52 17.50 -8.41 12.07
CA ALA A 52 16.99 -8.51 13.44
C ALA A 52 15.67 -7.74 13.64
N THR A 53 15.32 -6.82 12.73
CA THR A 53 14.10 -6.00 12.81
C THR A 53 13.55 -5.70 11.42
N VAL A 54 12.32 -6.12 11.10
CA VAL A 54 11.64 -5.72 9.85
C VAL A 54 11.01 -4.32 9.93
N PHE A 55 10.96 -3.74 11.13
CA PHE A 55 10.58 -2.36 11.43
C PHE A 55 11.81 -1.47 11.58
N GLY A 56 11.67 -0.16 11.37
CA GLY A 56 12.71 0.83 11.67
C GLY A 56 13.92 0.87 10.73
N VAL A 57 13.99 0.02 9.70
CA VAL A 57 15.15 -0.10 8.79
C VAL A 57 14.89 0.51 7.40
N SER A 58 15.95 0.81 6.64
CA SER A 58 15.82 1.43 5.30
C SER A 58 15.21 0.46 4.29
N THR A 59 14.32 0.96 3.44
CA THR A 59 13.72 0.25 2.30
C THR A 59 14.78 -0.28 1.32
N GLU A 60 15.89 0.45 1.18
CA GLU A 60 17.08 0.05 0.41
C GLU A 60 17.76 -1.22 0.93
N SER A 61 17.44 -1.67 2.15
CA SER A 61 18.04 -2.85 2.81
C SER A 61 17.02 -3.96 3.11
N MET A 62 15.76 -3.80 2.70
CA MET A 62 14.72 -4.81 2.85
C MET A 62 14.63 -5.73 1.62
N GLN A 63 14.01 -6.90 1.80
CA GLN A 63 13.58 -7.73 0.68
C GLN A 63 12.32 -7.14 0.03
N LEU A 64 12.48 -6.61 -1.19
CA LEU A 64 11.38 -6.07 -1.99
C LEU A 64 10.74 -7.15 -2.87
N SER A 65 9.46 -6.95 -3.20
CA SER A 65 8.65 -7.75 -4.11
C SER A 65 7.68 -6.82 -4.85
N TYR A 66 7.01 -7.32 -5.89
CA TYR A 66 5.98 -6.57 -6.61
C TYR A 66 4.58 -6.94 -6.09
N ASP A 67 3.68 -5.95 -6.02
CA ASP A 67 2.24 -6.19 -5.89
C ASP A 67 1.58 -6.51 -7.24
N SER A 68 0.28 -6.80 -7.24
CA SER A 68 -0.50 -7.07 -8.46
C SER A 68 -0.69 -5.84 -9.38
N ARG A 69 -0.22 -4.66 -8.97
CA ARG A 69 -0.33 -3.38 -9.67
C ARG A 69 1.04 -2.85 -10.13
N GLY A 70 2.11 -3.62 -9.96
CA GLY A 70 3.48 -3.30 -10.39
C GLY A 70 4.31 -2.46 -9.40
N ASN A 71 3.82 -2.20 -8.19
CA ASN A 71 4.55 -1.45 -7.17
C ASN A 71 5.65 -2.31 -6.53
N CYS A 72 6.90 -1.84 -6.56
CA CYS A 72 8.00 -2.47 -5.85
C CYS A 72 7.97 -2.05 -4.37
N VAL A 73 7.63 -2.99 -3.47
CA VAL A 73 7.44 -2.73 -2.04
C VAL A 73 8.01 -3.85 -1.16
N PRO A 74 8.37 -3.60 0.11
CA PRO A 74 8.85 -4.62 1.03
C PRO A 74 7.87 -5.78 1.21
N THR A 75 8.39 -7.00 1.15
CA THR A 75 7.62 -8.26 1.25
C THR A 75 6.74 -8.33 2.51
N ILE A 76 7.18 -7.70 3.60
CA ILE A 76 6.43 -7.59 4.86
C ILE A 76 5.07 -6.88 4.70
N LEU A 77 5.00 -5.82 3.88
CA LEU A 77 3.75 -5.10 3.65
C LEU A 77 2.75 -5.96 2.87
N LEU A 78 3.21 -6.70 1.86
CA LEU A 78 2.38 -7.64 1.09
C LEU A 78 1.85 -8.77 1.97
N LEU A 79 2.68 -9.28 2.90
CA LEU A 79 2.31 -10.33 3.84
C LEU A 79 1.25 -9.86 4.85
N LEU A 80 1.41 -8.65 5.42
CA LEU A 80 0.43 -8.04 6.32
C LEU A 80 -0.88 -7.70 5.61
N GLN A 81 -0.83 -7.05 4.43
CA GLN A 81 -2.00 -6.74 3.61
C GLN A 81 -2.77 -8.00 3.24
N ARG A 82 -2.06 -9.04 2.76
CA ARG A 82 -2.69 -10.31 2.42
C ARG A 82 -3.43 -10.91 3.61
N ARG A 83 -2.81 -10.98 4.79
CA ARG A 83 -3.48 -11.58 5.97
C ARG A 83 -4.66 -10.74 6.45
N LEU A 84 -4.55 -9.42 6.37
CA LEU A 84 -5.66 -8.50 6.64
C LEU A 84 -6.83 -8.70 5.66
N TYR A 85 -6.57 -9.04 4.39
CA TYR A 85 -7.62 -9.37 3.41
C TYR A 85 -8.16 -10.80 3.60
N ASP A 86 -7.30 -11.80 3.79
CA ASP A 86 -7.66 -13.22 4.00
C ASP A 86 -8.55 -13.40 5.26
N GLN A 87 -8.43 -12.50 6.26
CA GLN A 87 -9.28 -12.43 7.46
C GLN A 87 -10.56 -11.58 7.30
N GLY A 88 -10.83 -11.01 6.13
CA GLY A 88 -12.01 -10.17 5.88
C GLY A 88 -11.92 -8.73 6.39
N GLY A 89 -10.71 -8.23 6.70
CA GLY A 89 -10.44 -6.92 7.30
C GLY A 89 -11.11 -5.73 6.58
N LEU A 90 -11.33 -5.84 5.26
CA LEU A 90 -12.04 -4.85 4.43
C LEU A 90 -13.44 -4.50 4.96
N GLN A 91 -14.10 -5.43 5.66
CA GLN A 91 -15.47 -5.26 6.20
C GLN A 91 -15.50 -4.86 7.69
N ILE A 92 -14.35 -4.66 8.34
CA ILE A 92 -14.27 -4.45 9.78
C ILE A 92 -14.51 -2.97 10.13
N GLU A 93 -15.54 -2.68 10.93
CA GLU A 93 -15.86 -1.32 11.34
C GLU A 93 -14.70 -0.65 12.09
N GLY A 94 -14.32 0.56 11.66
CA GLY A 94 -13.24 1.33 12.29
C GLY A 94 -11.84 0.75 12.10
N ILE A 95 -11.62 -0.10 11.09
CA ILE A 95 -10.28 -0.60 10.72
C ILE A 95 -9.29 0.55 10.48
N PHE A 96 -8.01 0.36 10.83
CA PHE A 96 -6.97 1.39 10.99
C PHE A 96 -7.25 2.52 12.02
N ARG A 97 -8.49 2.81 12.41
CA ARG A 97 -8.82 3.79 13.45
C ARG A 97 -8.74 3.21 14.85
N ILE A 98 -9.27 2.00 15.05
CA ILE A 98 -9.16 1.25 16.30
C ILE A 98 -7.72 0.72 16.45
N THR A 99 -7.24 0.64 17.69
CA THR A 99 -5.97 0.01 18.09
C THR A 99 -6.24 -1.42 18.55
N GLY A 100 -5.48 -2.40 18.05
CA GLY A 100 -5.45 -3.76 18.59
C GLY A 100 -4.77 -3.84 19.96
N ASP A 101 -4.50 -5.06 20.44
CA ASP A 101 -3.77 -5.26 21.69
C ASP A 101 -2.27 -4.97 21.50
N ASN A 102 -1.70 -4.07 22.31
CA ASN A 102 -0.28 -3.73 22.26
C ASN A 102 0.65 -4.92 22.58
N SER A 103 0.19 -5.89 23.38
CA SER A 103 0.96 -7.10 23.72
C SER A 103 0.97 -8.11 22.59
N GLU A 104 -0.11 -8.16 21.79
CA GLU A 104 -0.13 -8.89 20.52
C GLU A 104 0.73 -8.16 19.48
N GLU A 105 0.64 -6.84 19.36
CA GLU A 105 1.47 -6.07 18.40
C GLU A 105 2.97 -6.32 18.61
N GLU A 106 3.44 -6.39 19.86
CA GLU A 106 4.84 -6.70 20.15
C GLU A 106 5.21 -8.17 19.89
N PHE A 107 4.36 -9.13 20.26
CA PHE A 107 4.58 -10.55 19.96
C PHE A 107 4.66 -10.80 18.44
N ILE A 108 3.77 -10.20 17.66
CA ILE A 108 3.79 -10.30 16.20
C ILE A 108 4.98 -9.53 15.62
N ARG A 109 5.41 -8.41 16.21
CA ARG A 109 6.67 -7.73 15.83
C ARG A 109 7.89 -8.63 16.03
N GLU A 110 7.97 -9.41 17.11
CA GLU A 110 9.05 -10.40 17.32
C GLU A 110 9.00 -11.52 16.27
N GLU A 111 7.84 -12.15 16.03
CA GLU A 111 7.71 -13.24 15.05
C GLU A 111 7.98 -12.78 13.60
N LEU A 112 7.60 -11.55 13.25
CA LEU A 112 7.91 -10.96 11.96
C LEU A 112 9.42 -10.75 11.74
N ASN A 113 10.20 -10.57 12.81
CA ASN A 113 11.67 -10.53 12.73
C ASN A 113 12.26 -11.92 12.47
N ASN A 114 11.58 -13.00 12.91
CA ASN A 114 11.88 -14.38 12.52
C ASN A 114 11.40 -14.71 11.08
N GLY A 115 10.69 -13.80 10.42
CA GLY A 115 10.10 -14.00 9.09
C GLY A 115 8.79 -14.79 9.09
N VAL A 116 8.16 -14.96 10.25
CA VAL A 116 6.92 -15.70 10.46
C VAL A 116 5.77 -14.73 10.74
N LEU A 117 4.58 -15.00 10.20
CA LEU A 117 3.36 -14.29 10.58
C LEU A 117 2.32 -15.30 11.10
N PRO A 118 2.07 -15.36 12.42
CA PRO A 118 1.14 -16.30 13.05
C PRO A 118 -0.29 -16.35 12.49
N GLU A 119 -1.05 -17.35 12.94
CA GLU A 119 -2.47 -17.56 12.64
C GLU A 119 -3.35 -16.98 13.75
N GLY A 120 -4.56 -16.51 13.41
CA GLY A 120 -5.54 -16.03 14.40
C GLY A 120 -5.30 -14.62 14.98
N ILE A 121 -4.36 -13.86 14.40
CA ILE A 121 -4.01 -12.48 14.79
C ILE A 121 -5.23 -11.55 14.65
N ASP A 122 -5.40 -10.58 15.55
CA ASP A 122 -6.41 -9.53 15.41
C ASP A 122 -6.22 -8.64 14.16
N VAL A 123 -7.34 -8.28 13.54
CA VAL A 123 -7.40 -7.41 12.36
C VAL A 123 -7.01 -5.96 12.66
N HIS A 124 -7.30 -5.44 13.84
CA HIS A 124 -6.86 -4.09 14.24
C HIS A 124 -5.36 -4.08 14.63
N CYS A 125 -4.82 -5.19 15.13
CA CYS A 125 -3.38 -5.42 15.29
C CYS A 125 -2.66 -5.40 13.93
N LEU A 126 -3.11 -6.18 12.94
CA LEU A 126 -2.55 -6.15 11.57
C LEU A 126 -2.60 -4.76 10.94
N ALA A 127 -3.72 -4.05 11.08
CA ALA A 127 -3.85 -2.66 10.65
C ALA A 127 -2.95 -1.68 11.44
N GLY A 128 -2.70 -1.98 12.73
CA GLY A 128 -1.71 -1.32 13.58
C GLY A 128 -0.30 -1.43 13.02
N LEU A 129 0.15 -2.66 12.78
CA LEU A 129 1.47 -3.02 12.25
C LEU A 129 1.76 -2.32 10.90
N ILE A 130 0.79 -2.25 9.97
CA ILE A 130 0.98 -1.55 8.69
C ILE A 130 1.25 -0.05 8.92
N LYS A 131 0.49 0.63 9.80
CA LYS A 131 0.75 2.05 10.15
C LYS A 131 2.09 2.21 10.86
N ALA A 132 2.41 1.30 11.77
CA ALA A 132 3.64 1.29 12.55
C ALA A 132 4.88 1.19 11.65
N TRP A 133 4.83 0.32 10.66
CA TRP A 133 5.89 0.14 9.67
C TRP A 133 6.26 1.46 8.97
N PHE A 134 5.28 2.20 8.43
CA PHE A 134 5.52 3.50 7.79
C PHE A 134 6.09 4.54 8.77
N ARG A 135 5.52 4.61 9.98
CA ARG A 135 5.94 5.55 11.04
C ARG A 135 7.38 5.31 11.50
N GLU A 136 7.84 4.07 11.48
CA GLU A 136 9.13 3.68 12.04
C GLU A 136 10.28 3.82 11.04
N LEU A 137 10.03 3.80 9.72
CA LEU A 137 11.00 4.03 8.64
C LEU A 137 12.02 5.17 8.94
N PRO A 138 13.34 5.02 8.69
CA PRO A 138 14.34 6.05 9.01
C PRO A 138 14.06 7.45 8.45
N ARG A 139 13.39 7.53 7.30
CA ARG A 139 12.75 8.72 6.73
C ARG A 139 11.33 8.33 6.31
N GLY A 140 10.35 9.19 6.56
CA GLY A 140 8.99 8.98 6.09
C GLY A 140 8.90 9.05 4.57
N VAL A 141 7.91 8.36 3.98
CA VAL A 141 7.70 8.24 2.53
C VAL A 141 7.60 9.60 1.82
N LEU A 142 7.11 10.63 2.50
CA LEU A 142 6.96 11.98 1.94
C LEU A 142 8.10 12.94 2.31
N ASP A 143 9.05 12.54 3.16
CA ASP A 143 10.24 13.34 3.52
C ASP A 143 11.24 13.61 2.35
N PRO A 144 11.18 12.95 1.17
CA PRO A 144 11.90 13.42 -0.03
C PRO A 144 11.27 14.64 -0.69
N LEU A 145 10.00 14.97 -0.41
CA LEU A 145 9.30 16.07 -1.06
C LEU A 145 9.71 17.43 -0.50
N PRO A 146 9.96 18.45 -1.35
CA PRO A 146 10.15 19.82 -0.88
C PRO A 146 8.90 20.31 -0.13
N SER A 147 9.03 20.55 1.17
CA SER A 147 7.90 20.90 2.06
C SER A 147 7.10 22.11 1.56
N GLN A 148 7.79 23.12 1.02
CA GLN A 148 7.17 24.30 0.41
C GLN A 148 6.22 23.93 -0.74
N GLN A 149 6.55 22.94 -1.58
CA GLN A 149 5.69 22.55 -2.71
C GLN A 149 4.46 21.78 -2.23
N VAL A 150 4.60 20.90 -1.24
CA VAL A 150 3.46 20.22 -0.58
C VAL A 150 2.53 21.25 0.08
N MET A 151 3.10 22.28 0.71
CA MET A 151 2.32 23.36 1.33
C MET A 151 1.60 24.27 0.31
N GLN A 152 2.13 24.37 -0.91
CA GLN A 152 1.55 25.15 -2.03
C GLN A 152 0.54 24.39 -2.89
N CYS A 153 0.22 23.13 -2.56
CA CYS A 153 -0.80 22.36 -3.28
C CYS A 153 -2.22 22.82 -2.89
N GLU A 154 -2.99 23.27 -3.87
CA GLU A 154 -4.42 23.61 -3.72
C GLU A 154 -5.32 22.71 -4.60
N SER A 155 -4.81 22.20 -5.72
CA SER A 155 -5.55 21.32 -6.65
C SER A 155 -5.07 19.86 -6.62
N GLU A 156 -5.91 18.94 -7.12
CA GLU A 156 -5.53 17.53 -7.33
C GLU A 156 -4.33 17.40 -8.28
N GLU A 157 -4.31 18.23 -9.32
CA GLU A 157 -3.24 18.31 -10.31
C GLU A 157 -1.91 18.70 -9.66
N ASP A 158 -1.91 19.56 -8.64
CA ASP A 158 -0.70 19.93 -7.90
C ASP A 158 -0.16 18.79 -7.05
N PHE A 159 -1.04 18.08 -6.32
CA PHE A 159 -0.64 16.87 -5.60
C PHE A 159 -0.03 15.82 -6.56
N VAL A 160 -0.62 15.62 -7.74
CA VAL A 160 -0.09 14.72 -8.79
C VAL A 160 1.26 15.21 -9.36
N LYS A 161 1.47 16.52 -9.53
CA LYS A 161 2.77 17.09 -9.94
C LYS A 161 3.84 16.84 -8.86
N VAL A 162 3.51 17.06 -7.59
CA VAL A 162 4.45 16.94 -6.47
C VAL A 162 4.82 15.48 -6.20
N VAL A 163 3.87 14.53 -6.30
CA VAL A 163 4.16 13.08 -6.18
C VAL A 163 5.18 12.59 -7.21
N ARG A 164 5.23 13.18 -8.41
CA ARG A 164 6.24 12.87 -9.44
C ARG A 164 7.67 13.29 -9.08
N LEU A 165 7.87 13.98 -7.95
CA LEU A 165 9.19 14.33 -7.40
C LEU A 165 9.71 13.29 -6.38
N LEU A 166 8.91 12.30 -6.00
CA LEU A 166 9.38 11.18 -5.18
C LEU A 166 10.38 10.30 -5.97
N PRO A 167 11.43 9.77 -5.33
CA PRO A 167 12.21 8.68 -5.90
C PRO A 167 11.33 7.43 -6.10
N GLN A 168 11.73 6.54 -7.00
CA GLN A 168 10.91 5.39 -7.43
C GLN A 168 10.45 4.49 -6.26
N THR A 169 11.27 4.31 -5.23
CA THR A 169 10.96 3.47 -4.07
C THR A 169 9.82 4.07 -3.24
N GLU A 170 9.95 5.34 -2.85
CA GLU A 170 8.93 6.07 -2.10
C GLU A 170 7.66 6.31 -2.93
N ALA A 171 7.79 6.53 -4.24
CA ALA A 171 6.65 6.61 -5.15
C ALA A 171 5.87 5.28 -5.22
N SER A 172 6.57 4.14 -5.27
CA SER A 172 5.96 2.80 -5.26
C SER A 172 5.26 2.51 -3.93
N LEU A 173 5.87 2.90 -2.80
CA LEU A 173 5.29 2.78 -1.47
C LEU A 173 4.05 3.65 -1.27
N LEU A 174 4.08 4.90 -1.75
CA LEU A 174 2.92 5.78 -1.72
C LEU A 174 1.80 5.23 -2.61
N ASN A 175 2.10 4.80 -3.84
CA ASN A 175 1.08 4.25 -4.74
C ASN A 175 0.45 2.96 -4.19
N TRP A 176 1.24 2.09 -3.56
CA TRP A 176 0.73 0.94 -2.81
C TRP A 176 -0.18 1.36 -1.65
N ALA A 177 0.23 2.35 -0.84
CA ALA A 177 -0.57 2.84 0.28
C ALA A 177 -1.89 3.51 -0.17
N ILE A 178 -1.87 4.27 -1.28
CA ILE A 178 -3.08 4.85 -1.89
C ILE A 178 -4.00 3.76 -2.45
N ASN A 179 -3.44 2.70 -3.06
CA ASN A 179 -4.25 1.58 -3.52
C ASN A 179 -4.84 0.77 -2.36
N LEU A 180 -4.06 0.53 -1.30
CA LEU A 180 -4.56 -0.03 -0.04
C LEU A 180 -5.72 0.81 0.50
N MET A 181 -5.54 2.13 0.64
CA MET A 181 -6.61 3.03 1.10
C MET A 181 -7.85 2.95 0.20
N ALA A 182 -7.70 2.98 -1.13
CA ALA A 182 -8.81 2.87 -2.07
C ALA A 182 -9.54 1.52 -1.94
N ASP A 183 -8.81 0.41 -1.79
CA ASP A 183 -9.39 -0.93 -1.56
C ASP A 183 -10.27 -0.96 -0.28
N PHE A 184 -9.98 -0.14 0.74
CA PHE A 184 -10.83 0.01 1.93
C PHE A 184 -12.00 0.99 1.76
N VAL A 185 -11.86 2.10 1.03
CA VAL A 185 -12.98 3.04 0.77
C VAL A 185 -14.05 2.40 -0.11
N GLU A 186 -13.70 1.42 -0.95
CA GLU A 186 -14.66 0.61 -1.73
C GLU A 186 -15.66 -0.16 -0.84
N PHE A 187 -15.38 -0.31 0.46
CA PHE A 187 -16.24 -0.92 1.49
C PHE A 187 -16.64 0.07 2.62
N GLU A 188 -16.61 1.39 2.36
CA GLU A 188 -16.95 2.43 3.34
C GLU A 188 -18.36 2.25 3.95
N ASP A 189 -19.30 1.71 3.17
CA ASP A 189 -20.66 1.40 3.59
C ASP A 189 -20.72 0.37 4.74
N VAL A 190 -19.77 -0.57 4.78
CA VAL A 190 -19.62 -1.54 5.88
C VAL A 190 -18.65 -1.01 6.94
N ASN A 191 -17.41 -0.69 6.57
CA ASN A 191 -16.31 -0.44 7.50
C ASN A 191 -16.27 0.99 8.10
N LYS A 192 -17.08 1.92 7.56
CA LYS A 192 -17.21 3.34 7.99
C LYS A 192 -15.94 4.19 7.83
N MET A 193 -14.97 3.73 7.04
CA MET A 193 -13.66 4.37 6.86
C MET A 193 -13.55 5.07 5.50
N SER A 194 -14.13 6.26 5.41
CA SER A 194 -14.00 7.15 4.24
C SER A 194 -12.56 7.50 3.88
N SER A 195 -12.34 7.98 2.65
CA SER A 195 -11.01 8.44 2.20
C SER A 195 -10.40 9.51 3.12
N ARG A 196 -11.24 10.37 3.70
CA ARG A 196 -10.84 11.35 4.72
C ARG A 196 -10.49 10.69 6.06
N ASN A 197 -11.26 9.70 6.51
CA ASN A 197 -10.98 8.98 7.76
C ASN A 197 -9.67 8.18 7.66
N LEU A 198 -9.42 7.53 6.52
CA LEU A 198 -8.15 6.83 6.25
C LEU A 198 -6.99 7.81 6.11
N ALA A 199 -7.14 8.91 5.39
CA ALA A 199 -6.11 9.94 5.27
C ALA A 199 -5.72 10.54 6.64
N LEU A 200 -6.67 10.73 7.55
CA LEU A 200 -6.43 11.19 8.92
C LEU A 200 -5.58 10.22 9.74
N VAL A 201 -5.80 8.90 9.62
CA VAL A 201 -5.02 7.90 10.38
C VAL A 201 -3.69 7.55 9.72
N PHE A 202 -3.55 7.69 8.40
CA PHE A 202 -2.30 7.43 7.68
C PHE A 202 -1.33 8.63 7.67
N ALA A 203 -1.80 9.87 7.50
CA ALA A 203 -0.95 11.06 7.36
C ALA A 203 0.14 11.22 8.44
N PRO A 204 -0.11 10.98 9.75
CA PRO A 204 0.91 11.08 10.80
C PRO A 204 2.05 10.06 10.70
N ASN A 205 1.93 9.02 9.87
CA ASN A 205 2.94 7.98 9.67
C ASN A 205 3.78 8.20 8.40
N MET A 206 3.43 9.19 7.56
CA MET A 206 4.05 9.39 6.23
C MET A 206 5.27 10.32 6.22
N SER A 207 5.56 11.03 7.33
CA SER A 207 6.64 12.02 7.41
C SER A 207 7.19 12.13 8.83
N LYS A 208 8.48 12.48 8.97
CA LYS A 208 9.16 12.72 10.25
C LYS A 208 9.50 14.20 10.50
N MET A 209 8.64 15.11 10.04
CA MET A 209 8.68 16.55 10.36
C MET A 209 8.84 16.81 11.86
N ALA A 210 9.95 17.44 12.26
CA ALA A 210 10.32 17.65 13.66
C ALA A 210 9.92 19.02 14.25
N ASP A 211 9.65 20.04 13.41
CA ASP A 211 9.17 21.35 13.89
C ASP A 211 7.65 21.31 14.13
N PRO A 212 7.13 21.57 15.35
CA PRO A 212 5.72 21.36 15.66
C PRO A 212 4.72 22.20 14.84
N LEU A 213 5.07 23.44 14.47
CA LEU A 213 4.18 24.32 13.73
C LEU A 213 4.13 23.94 12.25
N THR A 214 5.30 23.72 11.64
CA THR A 214 5.40 23.24 10.26
C THR A 214 4.81 21.84 10.13
N ALA A 215 5.05 20.94 11.09
CA ALA A 215 4.48 19.60 11.13
C ALA A 215 2.94 19.61 11.13
N LEU A 216 2.30 20.51 11.90
CA LEU A 216 0.84 20.62 11.92
C LEU A 216 0.28 21.07 10.58
N MET A 217 0.85 22.13 9.97
CA MET A 217 0.42 22.62 8.65
C MET A 217 0.67 21.58 7.56
N TYR A 218 1.83 20.92 7.60
CA TYR A 218 2.23 19.89 6.65
C TYR A 218 1.36 18.63 6.79
N ALA A 219 1.01 18.19 8.00
CA ALA A 219 0.14 17.04 8.23
C ALA A 219 -1.27 17.25 7.64
N VAL A 220 -1.82 18.48 7.69
CA VAL A 220 -3.07 18.83 7.01
C VAL A 220 -2.92 18.69 5.49
N GLN A 221 -1.81 19.15 4.91
CA GLN A 221 -1.57 19.01 3.46
C GLN A 221 -1.25 17.57 3.04
N VAL A 222 -0.61 16.76 3.88
CA VAL A 222 -0.45 15.31 3.68
C VAL A 222 -1.80 14.59 3.73
N MET A 223 -2.68 14.94 4.67
CA MET A 223 -4.05 14.41 4.71
C MET A 223 -4.82 14.78 3.43
N ASN A 224 -4.71 16.02 2.94
CA ASN A 224 -5.32 16.45 1.68
C ASN A 224 -4.76 15.67 0.48
N LEU A 225 -3.43 15.51 0.41
CA LEU A 225 -2.72 14.72 -0.60
C LEU A 225 -3.23 13.27 -0.62
N LEU A 226 -3.21 12.58 0.53
CA LEU A 226 -3.64 11.18 0.64
C LEU A 226 -5.11 11.01 0.25
N LYS A 227 -6.00 11.89 0.75
CA LYS A 227 -7.43 11.88 0.43
C LYS A 227 -7.65 12.04 -1.08
N ASN A 228 -7.08 13.09 -1.69
CA ASN A 228 -7.36 13.41 -3.09
C ASN A 228 -6.76 12.36 -4.05
N LEU A 229 -5.58 11.80 -3.75
CA LEU A 229 -5.02 10.68 -4.53
C LEU A 229 -5.88 9.41 -4.41
N THR A 230 -6.46 9.14 -3.23
CA THR A 230 -7.39 8.02 -3.02
C THR A 230 -8.69 8.22 -3.80
N ASP A 231 -9.33 9.39 -3.66
CA ASP A 231 -10.54 9.75 -4.40
C ASP A 231 -10.32 9.71 -5.93
N LYS A 232 -9.14 10.14 -6.39
CA LYS A 232 -8.73 10.04 -7.78
C LYS A 232 -8.63 8.58 -8.23
N THR A 233 -7.89 7.75 -7.50
CA THR A 233 -7.71 6.33 -7.82
C THR A 233 -9.05 5.60 -7.89
N LEU A 234 -9.98 5.91 -6.98
CA LEU A 234 -11.36 5.40 -6.99
C LEU A 234 -12.15 5.83 -8.25
N ARG A 235 -11.99 7.07 -8.71
CA ARG A 235 -12.61 7.53 -9.97
C ARG A 235 -11.99 6.84 -11.19
N GLU A 236 -10.67 6.69 -11.23
CA GLU A 236 -9.96 6.01 -12.32
C GLU A 236 -10.36 4.53 -12.42
N ARG A 237 -10.49 3.83 -11.28
CA ARG A 237 -11.04 2.46 -11.22
C ARG A 237 -12.47 2.36 -11.75
N LYS A 238 -13.36 3.28 -11.33
CA LYS A 238 -14.76 3.32 -11.77
C LYS A 238 -14.89 3.60 -13.28
N ILE A 239 -14.03 4.42 -13.84
CA ILE A 239 -13.95 4.64 -15.29
C ILE A 239 -13.48 3.36 -15.99
N ALA A 240 -12.41 2.73 -15.50
CA ALA A 240 -11.88 1.49 -16.07
C ALA A 240 -12.91 0.34 -16.05
N SER A 241 -13.68 0.16 -14.97
CA SER A 241 -14.75 -0.85 -14.91
C SER A 241 -15.88 -0.56 -15.88
N SER A 242 -16.23 0.71 -16.09
CA SER A 242 -17.32 1.10 -17.00
C SER A 242 -16.92 1.15 -18.48
N GLN A 243 -15.62 1.05 -18.80
CA GLN A 243 -15.13 0.96 -20.19
C GLN A 243 -14.98 -0.48 -20.69
N VAL A 244 -15.29 -1.49 -19.87
CA VAL A 244 -15.38 -2.90 -20.30
C VAL A 244 -16.85 -3.25 -20.60
N GLY A 245 -17.39 -2.58 -21.63
CA GLY A 245 -18.67 -2.89 -22.27
C GLY A 245 -18.46 -3.41 -23.71
N PRO A 246 -19.48 -3.97 -24.37
CA PRO A 246 -19.33 -4.60 -25.68
C PRO A 246 -18.72 -3.69 -26.76
N CYS A 247 -17.90 -4.30 -27.62
CA CYS A 247 -17.23 -3.63 -28.73
C CYS A 247 -18.15 -3.49 -29.95
N ASP A 248 -19.00 -2.46 -29.95
CA ASP A 248 -19.78 -2.07 -31.13
C ASP A 248 -18.89 -1.45 -32.22
N ASN A 249 -18.44 -2.30 -33.15
CA ASN A 249 -17.87 -1.87 -34.43
C ASN A 249 -19.00 -1.47 -35.40
N SER A 250 -19.54 -0.26 -35.26
CA SER A 250 -20.38 0.37 -36.28
C SER A 250 -19.69 1.62 -36.84
N SER A 251 -19.51 1.67 -38.17
CA SER A 251 -18.64 2.63 -38.86
C SER A 251 -19.39 3.66 -39.69
N GLU A 252 -19.09 4.94 -39.51
CA GLU A 252 -19.18 6.01 -40.51
C GLU A 252 -17.99 6.97 -40.29
N GLY A 253 -17.24 7.48 -41.27
CA GLY A 253 -17.18 7.15 -42.71
C GLY A 253 -16.71 8.36 -43.54
N GLU A 254 -15.53 8.32 -44.18
CA GLU A 254 -15.08 9.29 -45.20
C GLU A 254 -13.95 8.70 -46.08
N ASP A 255 -13.80 9.20 -47.31
CA ASP A 255 -13.14 8.51 -48.45
C ASP A 255 -11.58 8.56 -48.49
N GLY A 256 -10.94 7.61 -49.21
CA GLY A 256 -9.51 7.70 -49.54
C GLY A 256 -8.80 6.45 -50.13
N ASP A 257 -9.11 6.09 -51.38
CA ASP A 257 -8.31 5.30 -52.36
C ASP A 257 -7.18 4.35 -51.88
N VAL A 258 -7.39 3.03 -52.00
CA VAL A 258 -6.30 2.01 -52.16
C VAL A 258 -6.74 0.94 -53.18
N GLU A 259 -5.84 0.52 -54.06
CA GLU A 259 -6.12 -0.41 -55.16
C GLU A 259 -6.06 -1.91 -54.77
N GLU A 260 -6.99 -2.68 -55.35
CA GLU A 260 -6.86 -4.04 -55.95
C GLU A 260 -6.03 -5.15 -55.24
N TYR A 261 -6.65 -6.29 -54.92
CA TYR A 261 -6.48 -7.60 -55.59
C TYR A 261 -7.24 -8.74 -54.84
N ASN A 262 -7.67 -9.77 -55.57
CA ASN A 262 -8.63 -10.82 -55.09
C ASN A 262 -7.98 -12.02 -54.38
N GLN A 263 -8.78 -12.76 -53.58
CA GLN A 263 -9.02 -14.23 -53.64
C GLN A 263 -10.03 -14.68 -52.53
N GLU A 264 -11.09 -15.49 -52.77
CA GLU A 264 -11.15 -16.98 -52.88
C GLU A 264 -10.75 -17.70 -51.57
N GLU A 265 -11.49 -18.57 -50.85
CA GLU A 265 -12.82 -19.26 -50.90
C GLU A 265 -13.13 -19.81 -49.45
N MET A 266 -14.27 -20.38 -48.99
CA MET A 266 -15.73 -20.41 -49.28
C MET A 266 -16.46 -21.33 -48.22
N TYR A 267 -17.82 -21.27 -48.07
CA TYR A 267 -18.71 -22.12 -47.23
C TYR A 267 -18.74 -21.86 -45.69
N THR A 268 -19.81 -22.09 -44.88
CA THR A 268 -21.23 -22.52 -45.11
C THR A 268 -22.18 -22.00 -44.00
N LEU A 269 -23.49 -22.18 -44.21
CA LEU A 269 -24.64 -21.99 -43.28
C LEU A 269 -24.58 -22.96 -42.06
N GLU A 270 -25.38 -22.86 -40.97
CA GLU A 270 -26.86 -22.89 -40.87
C GLU A 270 -27.45 -21.99 -39.74
N GLU A 271 -28.75 -21.72 -39.85
CA GLU A 271 -29.59 -20.85 -39.00
C GLU A 271 -30.53 -21.71 -38.12
N GLU A 272 -30.88 -21.27 -36.91
CA GLU A 272 -32.18 -21.54 -36.26
C GLU A 272 -32.58 -20.32 -35.42
N ASP A 273 -33.77 -19.75 -35.68
CA ASP A 273 -34.36 -18.62 -34.96
C ASP A 273 -35.30 -19.08 -33.84
N GLU A 274 -35.51 -18.27 -32.79
CA GLU A 274 -36.84 -18.05 -32.19
C GLU A 274 -36.87 -16.71 -31.40
N ASP A 275 -38.00 -15.99 -31.51
CA ASP A 275 -38.21 -14.57 -31.13
C ASP A 275 -39.00 -14.39 -29.80
N ASP A 276 -39.43 -13.14 -29.54
CA ASP A 276 -40.49 -12.66 -28.62
C ASP A 276 -40.21 -12.59 -27.10
N ASP A 277 -40.72 -11.58 -26.35
CA ASP A 277 -41.13 -10.22 -26.73
C ASP A 277 -41.06 -9.27 -25.48
N LEU A 278 -41.31 -7.99 -25.72
CA LEU A 278 -41.23 -6.78 -24.90
C LEU A 278 -42.27 -6.63 -23.77
N ASN A 279 -42.11 -5.48 -23.09
CA ASN A 279 -43.10 -4.70 -22.31
C ASN A 279 -43.27 -5.10 -20.84
N LYS A 280 -43.59 -4.21 -19.88
CA LYS A 280 -43.53 -2.75 -19.61
C LYS A 280 -44.48 -2.53 -18.40
N GLU A 281 -44.73 -1.28 -18.01
CA GLU A 281 -45.73 -0.87 -17.01
C GLU A 281 -45.30 -1.18 -15.54
N ASP A 282 -45.52 -0.30 -14.55
CA ASP A 282 -46.14 1.03 -14.61
C ASP A 282 -45.62 2.02 -13.54
N GLU A 283 -46.06 3.29 -13.64
CA GLU A 283 -45.65 4.43 -12.80
C GLU A 283 -46.72 4.78 -11.71
N ILE A 284 -46.42 5.76 -10.83
CA ILE A 284 -47.37 6.48 -9.91
C ILE A 284 -47.77 5.62 -8.66
N ILE A 285 -47.76 6.13 -7.41
CA ILE A 285 -48.66 7.11 -6.76
C ILE A 285 -47.89 8.05 -5.81
N LYS A 286 -48.48 9.23 -5.51
CA LYS A 286 -47.89 10.33 -4.74
C LYS A 286 -48.99 11.06 -3.93
N VAL A 287 -48.62 11.57 -2.74
CA VAL A 287 -49.38 12.49 -1.85
C VAL A 287 -50.57 11.93 -1.05
N GLU A 288 -50.43 11.98 0.28
CA GLU A 288 -51.42 12.36 1.30
C GLU A 288 -50.62 12.84 2.54
N GLU A 289 -51.14 13.62 3.48
CA GLU A 289 -51.47 15.06 3.43
C GLU A 289 -51.19 15.65 4.85
N GLU A 290 -51.10 16.98 5.04
CA GLU A 290 -50.83 17.59 6.35
C GLU A 290 -52.09 17.87 7.20
N SER A 291 -51.87 18.22 8.48
CA SER A 291 -52.84 18.68 9.51
C SER A 291 -53.59 17.57 10.27
N LEU A 292 -54.00 17.76 11.53
CA LEU A 292 -54.17 18.99 12.33
C LEU A 292 -53.39 18.97 13.67
N LEU A 293 -53.14 20.16 14.24
CA LEU A 293 -52.70 20.35 15.62
C LEU A 293 -53.89 20.57 16.57
N SER A 294 -53.91 19.88 17.71
CA SER A 294 -54.34 20.36 19.05
C SER A 294 -53.94 19.27 20.08
N ASP A 295 -53.61 19.52 21.37
CA ASP A 295 -53.68 20.72 22.20
C ASP A 295 -52.50 20.80 23.23
N GLU A 296 -52.26 22.03 23.73
CA GLU A 296 -51.93 22.49 25.11
C GLU A 296 -51.26 21.57 26.17
N HIS A 297 -50.47 22.02 27.16
CA HIS A 297 -49.88 23.32 27.57
C HIS A 297 -48.67 22.99 28.50
N LYS A 298 -47.46 23.56 28.35
CA LYS A 298 -46.92 24.80 29.00
C LYS A 298 -46.65 24.70 30.53
N PRO A 299 -45.88 25.61 31.18
CA PRO A 299 -44.76 25.17 32.04
C PRO A 299 -44.71 25.82 33.45
N THR A 300 -43.61 25.63 34.18
CA THR A 300 -43.26 26.44 35.36
C THR A 300 -41.84 26.98 35.30
N SER A 301 -41.72 28.27 35.61
CA SER A 301 -40.52 28.98 36.08
C SER A 301 -40.30 28.66 37.59
N GLU A 302 -39.28 29.09 38.33
CA GLU A 302 -38.50 30.34 38.30
C GLU A 302 -37.05 30.15 38.82
N SER A 303 -36.21 31.17 38.57
CA SER A 303 -35.29 31.92 39.49
C SER A 303 -34.73 31.27 40.78
N ASN A 304 -33.57 31.69 41.35
CA ASN A 304 -32.91 33.00 41.21
C ASN A 304 -31.42 33.00 41.68
N ALA A 305 -30.66 34.01 41.23
CA ALA A 305 -29.53 34.71 41.88
C ALA A 305 -28.29 33.99 42.50
N ASN A 306 -27.15 34.72 42.42
CA ASN A 306 -26.03 34.94 43.37
C ASN A 306 -25.87 34.02 44.61
N ASP A 307 -24.65 33.72 45.10
CA ASP A 307 -23.61 34.73 45.39
C ASP A 307 -22.16 34.18 45.41
N GLN A 308 -21.20 35.09 45.62
CA GLN A 308 -19.78 34.82 45.89
C GLN A 308 -19.56 34.21 47.27
N THR A 309 -18.42 33.54 47.51
CA THR A 309 -17.41 33.93 48.53
C THR A 309 -16.22 32.94 48.53
N LYS A 310 -15.07 33.41 49.02
CA LYS A 310 -13.79 32.70 49.16
C LYS A 310 -13.83 31.74 50.38
N GLN A 311 -12.98 30.71 50.43
CA GLN A 311 -11.82 30.67 51.34
C GLN A 311 -11.01 29.36 51.26
N GLU A 312 -9.69 29.53 51.33
CA GLU A 312 -8.68 28.74 52.07
C GLU A 312 -9.00 27.27 52.43
N THR A 313 -8.24 26.33 51.84
CA THR A 313 -7.15 25.62 52.54
C THR A 313 -6.09 25.19 51.52
#